data_AF-A0A0W8CMM3-F1
#
_entry.id   AF-A0A0W8CMM3-F1
#
_cell.length_a   1.000
_cell.length_b   1.000
_cell.length_c   1.000
_cell.angle_alpha   90.00
_cell.angle_beta   90.00
_cell.angle_gamma   90.00
#
_symmetry.space_group_name_H-M   'P 1'
#
loop_
_entity.id
_entity.type
_entity.pdbx_description
1 polymer ?
#
loop_
_entity_poly.entity_id
_entity_poly.type
_entity_poly.pdbx_seq_one_letter_code
_entity_poly.pdbx_strand_id
1 'polypeptide(L)'
;MIKEIHAVTVGKKRKRYVLSRVGSTQGRQLLNDLDVQVELVRTVPFAAGEGSSVDPYKWESVIIECGKEIVLTEEQQRERYREYVERNIGAVLEENGVLAWREEAPTERCCSTSQLLIEVKREVKRGSVYQALSQLIALDLLVKDPVMALLTDLTDNWQFFWVSEGTILKAIIKKPGEAFQVIRTLLAQSLPAGTEIKLPCFQDPVKRLKLRNVLPSIAEASDSGGIRESIERYYDIASMLGPDIEMARSVARQVTQSIPAFSYVS
;
A
#
# COMPACT_ATOMS: atom_id res chain seq x y z
N MET A 1 12.06 20.68 -3.45
CA MET A 1 11.83 19.39 -4.12
C MET A 1 13.08 18.98 -4.86
N ILE A 2 13.53 17.73 -4.71
CA ILE A 2 14.66 17.17 -5.49
C ILE A 2 14.28 17.15 -6.96
N LYS A 3 15.22 17.57 -7.82
CA LYS A 3 15.05 17.52 -9.28
C LYS A 3 15.72 16.30 -9.91
N GLU A 4 16.68 15.68 -9.21
CA GLU A 4 17.45 14.56 -9.73
C GLU A 4 17.99 13.61 -8.66
N ILE A 5 18.14 12.34 -9.02
CA ILE A 5 18.78 11.29 -8.23
C ILE A 5 20.06 10.84 -8.93
N HIS A 6 21.09 10.52 -8.14
CA HIS A 6 22.29 9.85 -8.63
C HIS A 6 22.38 8.42 -8.10
N ALA A 7 22.35 7.43 -8.99
CA ALA A 7 22.54 6.03 -8.63
C ALA A 7 24.00 5.61 -8.89
N VAL A 8 24.61 4.89 -7.94
CA VAL A 8 25.95 4.32 -8.11
C VAL A 8 25.80 2.92 -8.68
N THR A 9 26.37 2.70 -9.87
CA THR A 9 26.26 1.41 -10.56
C THR A 9 27.49 0.53 -10.34
N VAL A 10 27.33 -0.77 -10.58
CA VAL A 10 28.41 -1.77 -10.55
C VAL A 10 29.51 -1.31 -11.53
N GLY A 11 30.63 -0.82 -10.97
CA GLY A 11 31.70 -0.13 -11.71
C GLY A 11 32.00 1.32 -11.26
N LYS A 12 31.38 1.81 -10.17
CA LYS A 12 31.58 3.16 -9.58
C LYS A 12 31.21 4.35 -10.49
N LYS A 13 30.55 4.10 -11.63
CA LYS A 13 29.98 5.17 -12.47
C LYS A 13 28.66 5.64 -11.87
N ARG A 14 28.55 6.96 -11.64
CA ARG A 14 27.30 7.61 -11.21
C ARG A 14 26.41 7.86 -12.42
N LYS A 15 25.20 7.32 -12.41
CA LYS A 15 24.15 7.66 -13.38
C LYS A 15 23.22 8.71 -12.77
N ARG A 16 22.73 9.63 -13.60
CA ARG A 16 21.88 10.76 -13.18
C ARG A 16 20.47 10.59 -13.76
N TYR A 17 19.47 10.74 -12.92
CA TYR A 17 18.05 10.63 -13.27
C TYR A 17 17.35 11.94 -12.93
N VAL A 18 16.76 12.61 -13.91
CA VAL A 18 15.98 13.84 -13.70
C VAL A 18 14.52 13.46 -13.50
N LEU A 19 13.98 13.65 -12.29
CA LEU A 19 12.70 13.09 -11.83
C LEU A 19 11.52 13.49 -12.72
N SER A 20 11.52 14.74 -13.19
CA SER A 20 10.51 15.28 -14.10
C SER A 20 10.45 14.62 -15.48
N ARG A 21 11.50 13.87 -15.83
CA ARG A 21 11.66 13.25 -17.16
C ARG A 21 11.74 11.73 -17.07
N VAL A 22 11.54 11.14 -15.88
CA VAL A 22 11.63 9.68 -15.69
C VAL A 22 10.42 9.00 -16.33
N GLY A 23 10.61 8.58 -17.58
CA GLY A 23 9.68 7.69 -18.28
C GLY A 23 9.86 6.22 -17.88
N SER A 24 9.03 5.34 -18.43
CA SER A 24 8.98 3.92 -18.03
C SER A 24 10.32 3.18 -18.10
N THR A 25 11.11 3.41 -19.15
CA THR A 25 12.41 2.76 -19.34
C THR A 25 13.43 3.23 -18.31
N GLN A 26 13.50 4.54 -18.09
CA GLN A 26 14.42 5.15 -17.12
C GLN A 26 14.05 4.79 -15.69
N GLY A 27 12.75 4.76 -15.38
CA GLY A 27 12.25 4.37 -14.07
C GLY A 27 12.59 2.92 -13.73
N ARG A 28 12.40 1.99 -14.67
CA ARG A 28 12.81 0.60 -14.47
C ARG A 28 14.32 0.47 -14.24
N GLN A 29 15.12 1.22 -14.99
CA GLN A 29 16.57 1.24 -14.80
C GLN A 29 16.94 1.80 -13.43
N LEU A 30 16.28 2.87 -12.96
CA LEU A 30 16.50 3.44 -11.64
C LEU A 30 16.20 2.42 -10.53
N LEU A 31 15.05 1.74 -10.59
CA LEU A 31 14.69 0.72 -9.59
C LEU A 31 15.71 -0.42 -9.57
N ASN A 32 16.13 -0.91 -10.74
CA ASN A 32 17.15 -1.96 -10.84
C ASN A 32 18.52 -1.49 -10.32
N ASP A 33 18.95 -0.27 -10.66
CA ASP A 33 20.24 0.26 -10.24
C ASP A 33 20.30 0.53 -8.72
N LEU A 34 19.13 0.71 -8.07
CA LEU A 34 18.99 0.86 -6.63
C LEU A 34 18.59 -0.43 -5.90
N ASP A 35 18.40 -1.54 -6.63
CA ASP A 35 17.89 -2.82 -6.11
C ASP A 35 16.56 -2.70 -5.35
N VAL A 36 15.67 -1.84 -5.84
CA VAL A 36 14.36 -1.58 -5.24
C VAL A 36 13.27 -2.42 -5.91
N GLN A 37 12.56 -3.20 -5.10
CA GLN A 37 11.38 -3.96 -5.54
C GLN A 37 10.09 -3.16 -5.35
N VAL A 38 9.07 -3.48 -6.14
CA VAL A 38 7.74 -2.89 -6.00
C VAL A 38 6.70 -4.00 -5.86
N GLU A 39 6.00 -4.04 -4.74
CA GLU A 39 5.00 -5.07 -4.42
C GLU A 39 3.59 -4.50 -4.32
N LEU A 40 2.61 -5.23 -4.86
CA LEU A 40 1.20 -4.85 -4.77
C LEU A 40 0.59 -5.38 -3.47
N VAL A 41 0.12 -4.46 -2.64
CA VAL A 41 -0.66 -4.72 -1.43
C VAL A 41 -2.14 -4.78 -1.78
N ARG A 42 -2.84 -5.78 -1.24
CA ARG A 42 -4.28 -5.93 -1.43
C ARG A 42 -5.03 -4.92 -0.57
N THR A 43 -6.03 -4.28 -1.16
CA THR A 43 -6.93 -3.38 -0.45
C THR A 43 -8.18 -4.13 0.00
N VAL A 44 -8.62 -3.88 1.24
CA VAL A 44 -9.95 -4.27 1.73
C VAL A 44 -10.87 -3.06 1.74
N PRO A 45 -12.17 -3.25 1.44
CA PRO A 45 -13.13 -2.18 1.62
C PRO A 45 -13.14 -1.69 3.07
N PHE A 46 -13.27 -0.38 3.25
CA PHE A 46 -13.56 0.20 4.57
C PHE A 46 -14.91 -0.32 5.09
N ALA A 47 -15.08 -0.34 6.42
CA ALA A 47 -16.34 -0.72 7.02
C ALA A 47 -17.46 0.21 6.53
N ALA A 48 -18.66 -0.33 6.33
CA ALA A 48 -19.80 0.44 5.85
C ALA A 48 -20.08 1.61 6.81
N GLY A 49 -19.99 2.85 6.32
CA GLY A 49 -20.18 4.08 7.08
C GLY A 49 -18.91 4.91 7.32
N GLU A 50 -17.71 4.37 7.10
CA GLU A 50 -16.44 5.12 7.25
C GLU A 50 -16.02 5.88 5.98
N GLY A 51 -16.62 5.55 4.84
CA GLY A 51 -16.40 6.25 3.58
C GLY A 51 -17.39 7.41 3.44
N SER A 52 -16.91 8.65 3.53
CA SER A 52 -17.65 9.80 3.03
C SER A 52 -18.02 9.55 1.57
N SER A 53 -19.30 9.70 1.21
CA SER A 53 -19.72 9.66 -0.20
C SER A 53 -19.09 10.87 -0.90
N VAL A 54 -18.00 10.62 -1.62
CA VAL A 54 -17.30 11.64 -2.41
C VAL A 54 -17.46 11.29 -3.87
N ASP A 55 -18.05 12.21 -4.62
CA ASP A 55 -18.23 12.07 -6.06
C ASP A 55 -16.88 12.15 -6.80
N PRO A 56 -16.66 11.34 -7.85
CA PRO A 56 -15.49 11.47 -8.72
C PRO A 56 -15.32 12.88 -9.29
N TYR A 57 -14.08 13.33 -9.40
CA TYR A 57 -13.77 14.62 -10.02
C TYR A 57 -14.14 14.62 -11.51
N LYS A 58 -14.82 15.67 -11.98
CA LYS A 58 -15.23 15.77 -13.38
C LYS A 58 -14.23 16.61 -14.15
N TRP A 59 -13.38 15.94 -14.94
CA TRP A 59 -12.48 16.62 -15.88
C TRP A 59 -13.28 17.30 -16.99
N GLU A 60 -13.07 18.60 -17.18
CA GLU A 60 -13.78 19.38 -18.19
C GLU A 60 -13.13 19.34 -19.57
N SER A 61 -13.99 19.47 -20.58
CA SER A 61 -13.68 19.66 -21.99
C SER A 61 -14.51 20.80 -22.56
N VAL A 62 -14.03 21.42 -23.63
CA VAL A 62 -14.68 22.53 -24.31
C VAL A 62 -15.00 22.09 -25.74
N ILE A 63 -16.24 22.28 -26.17
CA ILE A 63 -16.61 22.08 -27.57
C ILE A 63 -16.36 23.42 -28.29
N ILE A 64 -15.44 23.41 -29.26
CA ILE A 64 -15.20 24.59 -30.10
C ILE A 64 -16.23 24.69 -31.23
N GLU A 65 -16.33 25.85 -31.87
CA GLU A 65 -17.35 26.17 -32.90
C GLU A 65 -17.45 25.15 -34.04
N CYS A 66 -16.37 24.42 -34.34
CA CYS A 66 -16.38 23.35 -35.34
C CYS A 66 -16.95 22.01 -34.83
N GLY A 67 -17.54 21.97 -33.64
CA GLY A 67 -18.08 20.76 -33.00
C GLY A 67 -17.02 19.82 -32.43
N LYS A 68 -15.74 20.20 -32.49
CA LYS A 68 -14.63 19.39 -31.96
C LYS A 68 -14.50 19.62 -30.46
N GLU A 69 -14.41 18.54 -29.70
CA GLU A 69 -14.10 18.58 -28.27
C GLU A 69 -12.60 18.77 -28.06
N ILE A 70 -12.22 19.88 -27.43
CA ILE A 70 -10.87 20.13 -26.93
C ILE A 70 -10.89 19.83 -25.44
N VAL A 71 -10.11 18.84 -25.02
CA VAL A 71 -10.04 18.54 -23.59
C VAL A 71 -8.96 19.37 -22.93
N LEU A 72 -9.32 20.01 -21.81
CA LEU A 72 -8.42 20.88 -21.07
C LEU A 72 -7.27 20.08 -20.43
N THR A 73 -6.08 20.70 -20.33
CA THR A 73 -4.90 20.09 -19.71
C THR A 73 -5.01 20.11 -18.17
N GLU A 74 -4.13 19.34 -17.51
CA GLU A 74 -4.01 19.33 -16.04
C GLU A 74 -3.78 20.75 -15.50
N GLU A 75 -2.89 21.50 -16.15
CA GLU A 75 -2.54 22.86 -15.74
C GLU A 75 -3.70 23.84 -15.87
N GLN A 76 -4.54 23.68 -16.90
CA GLN A 76 -5.71 24.53 -17.12
C GLN A 76 -6.81 24.29 -16.08
N GLN A 77 -6.89 23.09 -15.51
CA GLN A 77 -7.89 22.73 -14.50
C GLN A 77 -7.32 22.73 -13.07
N ARG A 78 -6.11 23.26 -12.89
CA ARG A 78 -5.34 23.14 -11.65
C ARG A 78 -6.04 23.71 -10.42
N GLU A 79 -6.64 24.88 -10.56
CA GLU A 79 -7.35 25.52 -9.45
C GLU A 79 -8.58 24.70 -9.05
N ARG A 80 -9.35 24.23 -10.03
CA ARG A 80 -10.57 23.43 -9.79
C ARG A 80 -10.29 22.11 -9.10
N TYR A 81 -9.30 21.35 -9.56
CA TYR A 81 -8.98 20.10 -8.89
C TYR A 81 -8.34 20.34 -7.52
N ARG A 82 -7.63 21.46 -7.33
CA ARG A 82 -7.11 21.84 -6.01
C ARG A 82 -8.24 22.11 -5.03
N GLU A 83 -9.23 22.91 -5.42
CA GLU A 83 -10.43 23.14 -4.61
C GLU A 83 -11.15 21.83 -4.29
N TYR A 84 -11.20 20.89 -5.24
CA TYR A 84 -11.73 19.55 -4.98
C TYR A 84 -10.95 18.80 -3.91
N VAL A 85 -9.62 18.78 -3.96
CA VAL A 85 -8.79 18.15 -2.94
C VAL A 85 -8.96 18.86 -1.59
N GLU A 86 -8.85 20.18 -1.56
CA GLU A 86 -8.98 20.99 -0.34
C GLU A 86 -10.36 20.84 0.32
N ARG A 87 -11.44 20.76 -0.46
CA ARG A 87 -12.78 20.50 0.10
C ARG A 87 -12.86 19.16 0.84
N ASN A 88 -12.08 18.16 0.43
CA ASN A 88 -12.16 16.79 0.97
C ASN A 88 -11.17 16.51 2.12
N ILE A 89 -10.03 17.19 2.15
CA ILE A 89 -8.97 16.96 3.16
C ILE A 89 -8.39 18.25 3.79
N GLY A 90 -8.86 19.43 3.38
CA GLY A 90 -8.33 20.73 3.81
C GLY A 90 -8.37 20.94 5.32
N ALA A 91 -9.47 20.56 5.98
CA ALA A 91 -9.59 20.65 7.43
C ALA A 91 -8.49 19.84 8.16
N VAL A 92 -8.17 18.64 7.67
CA VAL A 92 -7.13 17.78 8.25
C VAL A 92 -5.73 18.32 7.97
N LEU A 93 -5.53 18.98 6.82
CA LEU A 93 -4.28 19.66 6.48
C LEU A 93 -4.05 20.88 7.39
N GLU A 94 -5.09 21.65 7.68
CA GLU A 94 -5.06 22.80 8.59
C GLU A 94 -4.77 22.38 10.04
N GLU A 95 -5.49 21.37 10.55
CA GLU A 95 -5.35 20.88 11.92
C GLU A 95 -3.94 20.33 12.20
N ASN A 96 -3.33 19.67 11.22
CA ASN A 96 -1.97 19.11 11.35
C ASN A 96 -0.85 20.10 10.97
N GLY A 97 -1.17 21.38 10.78
CA GLY A 97 -0.18 22.45 10.58
C GLY A 97 0.51 22.43 9.21
N VAL A 98 -0.13 21.88 8.17
CA VAL A 98 0.50 21.62 6.87
C VAL A 98 -0.12 22.44 5.74
N LEU A 99 -0.08 23.76 5.87
CA LEU A 99 -0.38 24.66 4.76
C LEU A 99 0.89 25.34 4.25
N ALA A 100 1.32 24.93 3.05
CA ALA A 100 2.18 25.75 2.20
C ALA A 100 1.88 25.51 0.72
N TRP A 101 0.68 25.84 0.27
CA TRP A 101 0.47 26.18 -1.14
C TRP A 101 0.89 27.64 -1.36
N ARG A 102 2.20 27.94 -1.35
CA ARG A 102 2.67 29.31 -1.62
C ARG A 102 2.97 29.48 -3.12
N GLU A 103 2.22 30.39 -3.76
CA GLU A 103 2.55 31.01 -5.07
C GLU A 103 4.04 31.42 -5.06
N GLU A 104 4.90 31.12 -6.03
CA GLU A 104 4.87 31.57 -7.42
C GLU A 104 5.77 30.68 -8.32
N ALA A 105 5.45 30.61 -9.62
CA ALA A 105 6.31 30.25 -10.77
C ALA A 105 6.26 28.80 -11.34
N PRO A 106 6.32 28.67 -12.68
CA PRO A 106 5.78 27.54 -13.44
C PRO A 106 6.73 26.35 -13.46
N THR A 107 6.17 25.19 -13.78
CA THR A 107 6.77 23.84 -13.80
C THR A 107 6.85 23.17 -12.41
N GLU A 108 5.94 22.22 -12.23
CA GLU A 108 6.02 21.07 -11.33
C GLU A 108 6.13 21.37 -9.83
N ARG A 109 4.97 21.42 -9.15
CA ARG A 109 4.92 21.48 -7.68
C ARG A 109 3.87 20.55 -7.12
N CYS A 110 4.34 19.67 -6.25
CA CYS A 110 3.55 18.79 -5.41
C CYS A 110 3.13 19.50 -4.12
N CYS A 111 1.97 19.15 -3.56
CA CYS A 111 1.71 19.32 -2.13
C CYS A 111 2.66 18.38 -1.41
N SER A 112 3.75 18.88 -0.82
CA SER A 112 4.51 18.08 0.14
C SER A 112 4.07 18.53 1.52
N THR A 113 3.07 17.83 2.06
CA THR A 113 3.02 17.70 3.51
C THR A 113 4.22 16.85 3.93
N SER A 114 4.72 16.97 5.16
CA SER A 114 5.96 16.32 5.61
C SER A 114 5.99 14.79 5.38
N GLN A 115 4.83 14.17 5.14
CA GLN A 115 4.63 12.73 5.00
C GLN A 115 3.89 12.31 3.71
N LEU A 116 3.28 13.22 2.93
CA LEU A 116 2.50 12.87 1.75
C LEU A 116 2.81 13.76 0.53
N LEU A 117 3.22 13.12 -0.57
CA LEU A 117 3.39 13.64 -1.91
C LEU A 117 2.15 13.34 -2.75
N ILE A 118 1.44 14.34 -3.27
CA ILE A 118 0.28 14.18 -4.16
C ILE A 118 0.60 14.61 -5.59
N GLU A 119 0.62 13.65 -6.52
CA GLU A 119 0.73 13.86 -7.96
C GLU A 119 -0.63 13.60 -8.63
N VAL A 120 -1.19 14.64 -9.24
CA VAL A 120 -2.45 14.56 -9.97
C VAL A 120 -2.16 14.47 -11.47
N LYS A 121 -2.74 13.48 -12.12
CA LYS A 121 -2.67 13.27 -13.57
C LYS A 121 -4.05 13.05 -14.13
N ARG A 122 -4.42 13.78 -15.18
CA ARG A 122 -5.73 13.56 -15.82
C ARG A 122 -5.89 12.12 -16.33
N GLU A 123 -4.78 11.54 -16.80
CA GLU A 123 -4.72 10.13 -17.17
C GLU A 123 -3.44 9.51 -16.59
N VAL A 124 -3.59 8.49 -15.76
CA VAL A 124 -2.45 7.81 -15.15
C VAL A 124 -1.80 6.84 -16.14
N LYS A 125 -0.70 7.27 -16.74
CA LYS A 125 0.11 6.47 -17.67
C LYS A 125 1.19 5.70 -16.93
N ARG A 126 1.73 4.65 -17.57
CA ARG A 126 2.88 3.89 -17.02
C ARG A 126 4.07 4.78 -16.67
N GLY A 127 4.36 5.78 -17.51
CA GLY A 127 5.43 6.76 -17.24
C GLY A 127 5.19 7.53 -15.94
N SER A 128 3.96 7.97 -15.70
CA SER A 128 3.56 8.69 -14.48
C SER A 128 3.81 7.86 -13.21
N VAL A 129 3.60 6.54 -13.26
CA VAL A 129 3.89 5.65 -12.12
C VAL A 129 5.37 5.68 -11.76
N TYR A 130 6.26 5.57 -12.75
CA TYR A 130 7.70 5.59 -12.51
C TYR A 130 8.21 6.97 -12.07
N GLN A 131 7.60 8.04 -12.59
CA GLN A 131 7.85 9.39 -12.13
C GLN A 131 7.47 9.53 -10.64
N ALA A 132 6.29 9.08 -10.22
CA ALA A 132 5.86 9.11 -8.82
C ALA A 132 6.77 8.25 -7.92
N LEU A 133 7.14 7.04 -8.33
CA LEU A 133 8.08 6.17 -7.60
C LEU A 133 9.45 6.84 -7.42
N SER A 134 9.96 7.50 -8.47
CA SER A 134 11.24 8.19 -8.40
C SER A 134 11.21 9.39 -7.45
N GLN A 135 10.10 10.12 -7.38
CA GLN A 135 9.89 11.21 -6.43
C GLN A 135 9.74 10.71 -5.00
N LEU A 136 9.06 9.58 -4.79
CA LEU A 136 8.97 8.92 -3.48
C LEU A 136 10.36 8.55 -2.96
N ILE A 137 11.18 7.87 -3.76
CA ILE A 137 12.56 7.50 -3.39
C ILE A 137 13.37 8.75 -3.04
N ALA A 138 13.27 9.80 -3.85
CA ALA A 138 13.97 11.06 -3.56
C ALA A 138 13.56 11.64 -2.21
N LEU A 139 12.26 11.63 -1.90
CA LEU A 139 11.72 12.17 -0.66
C LEU A 139 12.12 11.32 0.56
N ASP A 140 12.07 10.00 0.44
CA ASP A 140 12.48 9.03 1.46
C ASP A 140 13.97 9.16 1.82
N LEU A 141 14.83 9.48 0.84
CA LEU A 141 16.25 9.76 1.08
C LEU A 141 16.52 11.09 1.82
N LEU A 142 15.55 12.00 1.85
CA LEU A 142 15.71 13.32 2.47
C LEU A 142 15.13 13.41 3.88
N VAL A 143 14.03 12.70 4.13
CA VAL A 143 13.22 12.84 5.33
C VAL A 143 13.44 11.60 6.20
N LYS A 144 13.53 11.79 7.52
CA LYS A 144 13.67 10.68 8.47
C LYS A 144 12.34 9.99 8.79
N ASP A 145 11.26 10.75 8.63
CA ASP A 145 9.90 10.28 8.87
C ASP A 145 9.39 9.49 7.67
N PRO A 146 8.50 8.51 7.87
CA PRO A 146 7.91 7.74 6.80
C PRO A 146 7.16 8.62 5.80
N VAL A 147 7.37 8.37 4.50
CA VAL A 147 6.74 9.14 3.42
C VAL A 147 5.87 8.26 2.54
N MET A 148 4.80 8.86 2.03
CA MET A 148 3.87 8.26 1.08
C MET A 148 3.76 9.13 -0.17
N ALA A 149 3.59 8.49 -1.32
CA ALA A 149 3.22 9.15 -2.57
C ALA A 149 1.84 8.67 -3.03
N LEU A 150 1.04 9.60 -3.54
CA LEU A 150 -0.24 9.38 -4.16
C LEU A 150 -0.18 9.83 -5.61
N LEU A 151 -0.44 8.93 -6.55
CA LEU A 151 -0.67 9.24 -7.96
C LEU A 151 -2.14 9.02 -8.28
N THR A 152 -2.84 10.04 -8.77
CA THR A 152 -4.29 9.95 -8.99
C THR A 152 -4.82 10.76 -10.15
N ASP A 153 -5.89 10.27 -10.77
CA ASP A 153 -6.75 11.03 -11.69
C ASP A 153 -7.96 11.68 -11.02
N LEU A 154 -8.07 11.54 -9.70
CA LEU A 154 -9.17 12.03 -8.88
C LEU A 154 -10.55 11.42 -9.24
N THR A 155 -10.59 10.44 -10.15
CA THR A 155 -11.80 9.73 -10.54
C THR A 155 -11.83 8.35 -9.90
N ASP A 156 -11.04 7.43 -10.43
CA ASP A 156 -11.14 6.00 -10.15
C ASP A 156 -9.78 5.30 -10.11
N ASN A 157 -8.69 6.06 -10.22
CA ASN A 157 -7.34 5.53 -10.17
C ASN A 157 -6.54 6.23 -9.07
N TRP A 158 -6.58 5.68 -7.86
CA TRP A 158 -5.85 6.22 -6.71
C TRP A 158 -4.74 5.25 -6.31
N GLN A 159 -3.50 5.56 -6.70
CA GLN A 159 -2.34 4.71 -6.45
C GLN A 159 -1.50 5.27 -5.31
N PHE A 160 -1.46 4.54 -4.19
CA PHE A 160 -0.64 4.86 -3.04
C PHE A 160 0.66 4.06 -3.09
N PHE A 161 1.76 4.71 -2.74
CA PHE A 161 3.10 4.12 -2.70
C PHE A 161 3.81 4.53 -1.42
N TRP A 162 4.48 3.61 -0.76
CA TRP A 162 5.31 3.91 0.41
C TRP A 162 6.46 2.91 0.53
N VAL A 163 7.50 3.28 1.26
CA VAL A 163 8.67 2.43 1.48
C VAL A 163 8.46 1.60 2.75
N SER A 164 8.71 0.29 2.67
CA SER A 164 8.81 -0.63 3.81
C SER A 164 9.96 -1.61 3.59
N GLU A 165 10.89 -1.68 4.55
CA GLU A 165 12.01 -2.64 4.55
C GLU A 165 12.79 -2.75 3.22
N GLY A 166 13.04 -1.61 2.55
CA GLY A 166 13.76 -1.56 1.26
C GLY A 166 12.92 -1.95 0.03
N THR A 167 11.64 -2.23 0.23
CA THR A 167 10.65 -2.50 -0.82
C THR A 167 9.67 -1.35 -0.90
N ILE A 168 9.22 -0.99 -2.11
CA ILE A 168 8.11 -0.07 -2.28
C ILE A 168 6.82 -0.87 -2.33
N LEU A 169 5.94 -0.61 -1.38
CA LEU A 169 4.59 -1.14 -1.39
C LEU A 169 3.68 -0.23 -2.21
N LYS A 170 2.73 -0.85 -2.92
CA LYS A 170 1.76 -0.19 -3.79
C LYS A 170 0.35 -0.64 -3.44
N ALA A 171 -0.59 0.27 -3.30
CA ALA A 171 -2.02 -0.03 -3.22
C ALA A 171 -2.81 0.75 -4.27
N ILE A 172 -3.92 0.19 -4.74
CA ILE A 172 -4.83 0.83 -5.71
C ILE A 172 -6.24 0.87 -5.12
N ILE A 173 -6.81 2.07 -5.05
CA ILE A 173 -8.18 2.32 -4.62
C ILE A 173 -8.96 2.92 -5.79
N LYS A 174 -10.21 2.48 -5.97
CA LYS A 174 -11.08 2.93 -7.06
C LYS A 174 -12.10 3.98 -6.66
N LYS A 175 -12.40 4.10 -5.37
CA LYS A 175 -13.43 5.04 -4.89
C LYS A 175 -12.77 6.25 -4.25
N PRO A 176 -13.10 7.48 -4.68
CA PRO A 176 -12.58 8.71 -4.06
C PRO A 176 -12.80 8.76 -2.55
N GLY A 177 -13.99 8.37 -2.08
CA GLY A 177 -14.31 8.38 -0.64
C GLY A 177 -13.38 7.50 0.19
N GLU A 178 -13.05 6.30 -0.30
CA GLU A 178 -12.10 5.39 0.35
C GLU A 178 -10.66 5.95 0.30
N ALA A 179 -10.27 6.53 -0.84
CA ALA A 179 -8.94 7.12 -1.01
C ALA A 179 -8.73 8.34 -0.09
N PHE A 180 -9.72 9.23 0.01
CA PHE A 180 -9.66 10.36 0.94
C PHE A 180 -9.67 9.90 2.39
N GLN A 181 -10.36 8.82 2.73
CA GLN A 181 -10.32 8.27 4.08
C GLN A 181 -8.91 7.77 4.45
N VAL A 182 -8.19 7.13 3.51
CA VAL A 182 -6.77 6.80 3.68
C VAL A 182 -5.95 8.04 3.97
N ILE A 183 -6.10 9.09 3.15
CA ILE A 183 -5.33 10.33 3.32
C ILE A 183 -5.61 10.98 4.67
N ARG A 184 -6.87 11.04 5.09
CA ARG A 184 -7.24 11.58 6.41
C ARG A 184 -6.61 10.78 7.54
N THR A 185 -6.66 9.45 7.45
CA THR A 185 -6.09 8.58 8.49
C THR A 185 -4.58 8.72 8.52
N LEU A 186 -3.92 8.81 7.37
CA LEU A 186 -2.48 9.05 7.28
C LEU A 186 -2.09 10.38 7.92
N LEU A 187 -2.77 11.47 7.57
CA LEU A 187 -2.42 12.82 8.06
C LEU A 187 -2.73 13.01 9.55
N ALA A 188 -3.74 12.33 10.08
CA ALA A 188 -4.06 12.33 11.51
C ALA A 188 -3.09 11.47 12.33
N GLN A 189 -2.41 10.51 11.69
CA GLN A 189 -1.41 9.68 12.37
C GLN A 189 -0.08 10.45 12.45
N SER A 190 0.29 10.86 13.67
CA SER A 190 1.68 11.26 13.93
C SER A 190 2.55 10.00 13.96
N LEU A 191 3.17 9.65 12.83
CA LEU A 191 4.12 8.53 12.76
C LEU A 191 5.53 9.01 13.16
N PRO A 192 6.08 8.53 14.29
CA PRO A 192 7.48 8.76 14.61
C PRO A 192 8.38 7.95 13.67
N ALA A 193 9.59 8.47 13.43
CA ALA A 193 10.61 7.82 12.62
C ALA A 193 10.79 6.33 12.99
N GLY A 194 10.83 5.47 11.96
CA GLY A 194 10.99 4.02 12.11
C GLY A 194 9.69 3.24 12.35
N THR A 195 8.53 3.90 12.39
CA THR A 195 7.23 3.23 12.45
C THR A 195 6.75 2.88 11.04
N GLU A 196 6.32 1.63 10.83
CA GLU A 196 5.75 1.19 9.57
C GLU A 196 4.35 1.80 9.36
N ILE A 197 4.06 2.25 8.13
CA ILE A 197 2.74 2.79 7.80
C ILE A 197 1.70 1.66 7.82
N LYS A 198 0.81 1.70 8.82
CA LYS A 198 -0.32 0.76 8.94
C LYS A 198 -1.61 1.52 8.71
N LEU A 199 -2.28 1.18 7.61
CA LEU A 199 -3.55 1.80 7.25
C LEU A 199 -4.66 0.73 7.26
N PRO A 200 -5.85 1.03 7.82
CA PRO A 200 -6.90 0.04 8.06
C PRO A 200 -7.35 -0.76 6.83
N CYS A 201 -7.22 -0.19 5.63
CA CYS A 201 -7.65 -0.81 4.39
C CYS A 201 -6.56 -1.59 3.64
N PHE A 202 -5.32 -1.60 4.13
CA PHE A 202 -4.22 -2.31 3.49
C PHE A 202 -4.03 -3.65 4.20
N GLN A 203 -4.25 -4.75 3.49
CA GLN A 203 -3.99 -6.07 4.05
C GLN A 203 -2.50 -6.24 4.24
N ASP A 204 -2.08 -6.64 5.44
CA ASP A 204 -0.73 -7.16 5.63
C ASP A 204 -0.48 -8.28 4.61
N PRO A 205 0.73 -8.34 4.01
CA PRO A 205 1.10 -9.49 3.22
C PRO A 205 0.85 -10.73 4.08
N VAL A 206 0.04 -11.68 3.59
CA VAL A 206 -0.22 -12.93 4.31
C VAL A 206 1.08 -13.72 4.33
N LYS A 207 1.99 -13.37 5.25
CA LYS A 207 3.16 -14.18 5.55
C LYS A 207 2.59 -15.52 6.00
N ARG A 208 2.92 -16.59 5.28
CA ARG A 208 2.49 -17.95 5.60
C ARG A 208 2.91 -18.24 7.04
N LEU A 209 1.99 -18.05 8.00
CA LEU A 209 2.27 -18.32 9.40
C LEU A 209 2.42 -19.83 9.53
N LYS A 210 3.61 -20.28 9.94
CA LYS A 210 3.82 -21.70 10.24
C LYS A 210 2.82 -22.07 11.35
N LEU A 211 2.07 -23.16 11.15
CA LEU A 211 0.99 -23.59 12.05
C LEU A 211 1.40 -23.58 13.53
N ARG A 212 2.67 -23.92 13.82
CA ARG A 212 3.28 -23.88 15.16
C ARG A 212 3.25 -22.52 15.87
N ASN A 213 3.10 -21.42 15.13
CA ASN A 213 3.01 -20.06 15.68
C ASN A 213 1.55 -19.67 16.01
N VAL A 214 0.57 -20.45 15.55
CA VAL A 214 -0.87 -20.21 15.71
C VAL A 214 -1.48 -21.22 16.69
N LEU A 215 -0.86 -22.39 16.82
CA LEU A 215 -1.24 -23.38 17.83
C LEU A 215 -0.75 -22.93 19.20
N PRO A 216 -1.59 -23.04 20.26
CA PRO A 216 -1.13 -22.90 21.63
C PRO A 216 0.07 -23.82 21.88
N SER A 217 1.14 -23.30 22.47
CA SER A 217 2.23 -24.16 22.97
C SER A 217 1.62 -25.17 23.92
N ILE A 218 1.68 -26.44 23.55
CA ILE A 218 1.28 -27.58 24.40
C ILE A 218 2.36 -27.75 25.47
N ALA A 219 2.48 -26.76 26.35
CA ALA A 219 3.32 -26.80 27.52
C ALA A 219 2.38 -26.72 28.72
N GLU A 220 2.20 -27.90 29.31
CA GLU A 220 1.76 -28.12 30.68
C GLU A 220 0.29 -27.89 31.00
N ALA A 221 -0.53 -28.90 30.66
CA ALA A 221 -1.71 -29.23 31.43
C ALA A 221 -1.95 -30.74 31.43
N SER A 222 -1.51 -31.38 32.52
CA SER A 222 -2.19 -32.48 33.23
C SER A 222 -2.56 -33.77 32.45
N ASP A 223 -1.82 -34.85 32.77
CA ASP A 223 -2.26 -36.24 33.01
C ASP A 223 -3.28 -36.94 32.10
N SER A 224 -3.49 -36.46 30.88
CA SER A 224 -4.10 -37.25 29.81
C SER A 224 -3.15 -37.25 28.62
N GLY A 225 -2.72 -38.45 28.21
CA GLY A 225 -1.71 -38.60 27.17
C GLY A 225 -2.06 -37.78 25.94
N GLY A 226 -1.19 -36.83 25.60
CA GLY A 226 -1.50 -35.75 24.68
C GLY A 226 -1.78 -36.25 23.25
N ILE A 227 -2.31 -35.36 22.40
CA ILE A 227 -2.55 -35.61 20.96
C ILE A 227 -1.31 -36.17 20.27
N ARG A 228 -0.13 -35.70 20.68
CA ARG A 228 1.16 -36.16 20.17
C ARG A 228 1.38 -37.66 20.45
N GLU A 229 1.11 -38.11 21.67
CA GLU A 229 1.26 -39.51 22.08
C GLU A 229 0.23 -40.41 21.36
N SER A 230 -0.97 -39.89 21.09
CA SER A 230 -2.00 -40.60 20.32
C SER A 230 -1.59 -40.80 18.85
N ILE A 231 -0.90 -39.82 18.25
CA ILE A 231 -0.33 -39.94 16.90
C ILE A 231 0.85 -40.91 16.87
N GLU A 232 1.78 -40.79 17.83
CA GLU A 232 2.95 -41.67 17.91
C GLU A 232 2.52 -43.13 18.10
N ARG A 233 1.56 -43.39 18.99
CA ARG A 233 0.99 -44.74 19.20
C ARG A 233 0.35 -45.31 17.94
N TYR A 234 -0.36 -44.51 17.14
CA TYR A 234 -0.92 -44.98 15.87
C TYR A 234 0.18 -45.47 14.91
N TYR A 235 1.27 -44.70 14.77
CA TYR A 235 2.37 -45.09 13.89
C TYR A 235 3.13 -46.32 14.41
N ASP A 236 3.31 -46.45 15.72
CA ASP A 236 3.92 -47.65 16.33
C ASP A 236 3.09 -48.91 16.05
N ILE A 237 1.77 -48.82 16.22
CA ILE A 237 0.85 -49.94 15.95
C ILE A 237 0.81 -50.24 14.46
N ALA A 238 0.70 -49.22 13.61
CA ALA A 238 0.65 -49.39 12.15
C ALA A 238 1.94 -50.00 11.60
N SER A 239 3.09 -49.73 12.23
CA SER A 239 4.38 -50.33 11.89
C SER A 239 4.42 -51.84 12.17
N MET A 240 3.74 -52.30 13.22
CA MET A 240 3.73 -53.72 13.62
C MET A 240 2.60 -54.53 12.97
N LEU A 241 1.41 -53.94 12.84
CA LEU A 241 0.17 -54.64 12.49
C LEU A 241 -0.43 -54.18 11.14
N GLY A 242 0.16 -53.17 10.51
CA GLY A 242 -0.42 -52.50 9.34
C GLY A 242 -1.44 -51.41 9.72
N PRO A 243 -1.80 -50.54 8.77
CA PRO A 243 -2.63 -49.36 9.04
C PRO A 243 -4.07 -49.74 9.43
N ASP A 244 -4.53 -49.23 10.56
CA ASP A 244 -5.92 -49.34 11.03
C ASP A 244 -6.69 -48.04 10.71
N ILE A 245 -7.69 -48.15 9.83
CA ILE A 245 -8.49 -47.01 9.35
C ILE A 245 -9.37 -46.41 10.44
N GLU A 246 -9.88 -47.23 11.36
CA GLU A 246 -10.73 -46.74 12.46
C GLU A 246 -9.89 -46.00 13.49
N MET A 247 -8.70 -46.53 13.80
CA MET A 247 -7.73 -45.86 14.65
C MET A 247 -7.24 -44.54 14.05
N ALA A 248 -6.92 -44.54 12.75
CA ALA A 248 -6.55 -43.32 12.03
C ALA A 248 -7.66 -42.25 12.09
N ARG A 249 -8.92 -42.67 11.93
CA ARG A 249 -10.08 -41.78 12.03
C ARG A 249 -10.28 -41.23 13.44
N SER A 250 -10.06 -42.05 14.47
CA SER A 250 -10.13 -41.65 15.87
C SER A 250 -9.07 -40.59 16.20
N VAL A 251 -7.82 -40.82 15.81
CA VAL A 251 -6.72 -39.87 16.01
C VAL A 251 -6.99 -38.56 15.25
N ALA A 252 -7.46 -38.65 14.00
CA ALA A 252 -7.82 -37.47 13.22
C ALA A 252 -8.93 -36.63 13.90
N ARG A 253 -9.97 -37.27 14.44
CA ARG A 253 -11.04 -36.58 15.18
C ARG A 253 -10.51 -35.86 16.41
N GLN A 254 -9.66 -36.51 17.18
CA GLN A 254 -9.03 -35.92 18.37
C GLN A 254 -8.18 -34.68 18.01
N VAL A 255 -7.42 -34.75 16.90
CA VAL A 255 -6.68 -33.61 16.35
C VAL A 255 -7.64 -32.49 15.93
N THR A 256 -8.71 -32.80 15.20
CA THR A 256 -9.69 -31.79 14.75
C THR A 256 -10.35 -31.08 15.93
N GLN A 257 -10.79 -31.81 16.95
CA GLN A 257 -11.45 -31.24 18.13
C GLN A 257 -10.53 -30.36 18.98
N SER A 258 -9.21 -30.58 18.92
CA SER A 258 -8.23 -29.74 19.60
C SER A 258 -8.00 -28.39 18.93
N ILE A 259 -8.50 -28.19 17.70
CA ILE A 259 -8.40 -26.92 16.99
C ILE A 259 -9.57 -26.03 17.42
N PRO A 260 -9.34 -24.85 18.04
CA PRO A 260 -10.41 -24.02 18.60
C PRO A 260 -11.49 -23.59 17.59
N ALA A 261 -11.15 -23.48 16.31
CA ALA A 261 -12.09 -23.14 15.24
C ALA A 261 -13.02 -24.30 14.83
N PHE A 262 -12.70 -25.55 15.21
CA PHE A 262 -13.43 -26.76 14.82
C PHE A 262 -13.96 -27.55 16.02
N SER A 263 -13.78 -27.06 17.25
CA SER A 263 -14.22 -27.73 18.47
C SER A 263 -15.75 -27.95 18.56
N TYR A 264 -16.53 -27.22 17.75
CA TYR A 264 -18.00 -27.31 17.71
C TYR A 264 -18.56 -28.14 16.55
N VAL A 265 -17.72 -28.68 15.67
CA VAL A 265 -18.19 -29.48 14.53
C VAL A 265 -18.16 -30.95 14.94
N SER A 266 -19.33 -31.49 15.32
CA SER A 266 -19.55 -32.92 15.61
C SER A 266 -20.45 -33.54 14.56
#